data_AF-A0A1F8NLN0-F1
#
_entry.id   AF-A0A1F8NLN0-F1
#
_cell.length_a   1.000
_cell.length_b   1.000
_cell.length_c   1.000
_cell.angle_alpha   90.00
_cell.angle_beta   90.00
_cell.angle_gamma   90.00
#
_symmetry.space_group_name_H-M   'P 1'
#
loop_
_entity.id
_entity.type
_entity.pdbx_description
1 polymer ?
#
loop_
_entity_poly.entity_id
_entity_poly.type
_entity_poly.pdbx_seq_one_letter_code
_entity_poly.pdbx_strand_id
1 'polypeptide(L)'
;MNDALCACGLDVGSTTAKIVAVDRAGEIRWWHLEPAEPRVEDQVARLTDLAARAGVDLSTTPLVATGYGRNLVKVAARTVTEITCHARGIQREFAGGGVLVDIGGQDSKVIYINPQGAVVDFAMNDKCAAGTGRFLENTAARLGVALDDLGRLTLSSREEVPITSTCTVFAESEVISLLAQGARLEPVLRGLHRSLVRRLAAMIRSVGATSSLLLSGGVARNRAVAQLLEEETGARVQVSAHPQLVGAYGAALVALEMQTQVE
;
A
#
# COMPACT_ATOMS: atom_id res chain seq x y z
N MET A 1 20.84 -10.01 -25.65
CA MET A 1 19.67 -9.16 -25.95
C MET A 1 19.44 -8.33 -24.70
N ASN A 2 19.69 -7.03 -24.78
CA ASN A 2 19.87 -6.16 -23.62
C ASN A 2 18.72 -6.23 -22.60
N ASP A 3 19.08 -6.37 -21.32
CA ASP A 3 18.27 -6.05 -20.13
C ASP A 3 17.97 -4.53 -20.03
N ALA A 4 17.72 -3.87 -21.17
CA ALA A 4 17.46 -2.43 -21.21
C ALA A 4 16.15 -2.15 -20.46
N LEU A 5 16.18 -1.14 -19.60
CA LEU A 5 14.98 -0.62 -18.94
C LEU A 5 14.06 -0.06 -20.03
N CYS A 6 12.81 -0.52 -20.05
CA CYS A 6 11.86 -0.24 -21.13
C CYS A 6 10.67 0.59 -20.70
N ALA A 7 10.34 0.60 -19.41
CA ALA A 7 9.24 1.40 -18.90
C ALA A 7 9.47 1.79 -17.43
N CYS A 8 8.87 2.93 -17.04
CA CYS A 8 8.92 3.43 -15.68
C CYS A 8 7.53 3.74 -15.13
N GLY A 9 7.36 3.53 -13.84
CA GLY A 9 6.17 3.89 -13.09
C GLY A 9 6.54 4.73 -11.87
N LEU A 10 5.83 5.83 -11.68
CA LEU A 10 6.02 6.72 -10.54
C LEU A 10 4.72 6.82 -9.73
N ASP A 11 4.74 6.35 -8.49
CA ASP A 11 3.64 6.48 -7.54
C ASP A 11 3.96 7.55 -6.51
N VAL A 12 3.31 8.70 -6.64
CA VAL A 12 3.43 9.82 -5.68
C VAL A 12 2.27 9.74 -4.70
N GLY A 13 2.47 9.02 -3.60
CA GLY A 13 1.49 8.88 -2.53
C GLY A 13 1.53 10.04 -1.52
N SER A 14 0.61 10.01 -0.55
CA SER A 14 0.52 11.01 0.52
C SER A 14 1.63 10.92 1.57
N THR A 15 2.29 9.76 1.67
CA THR A 15 3.30 9.47 2.71
C THR A 15 4.64 9.03 2.11
N THR A 16 4.61 8.41 0.92
CA THR A 16 5.83 7.94 0.22
C THR A 16 5.70 8.17 -1.27
N ALA A 17 6.83 8.46 -1.92
CA ALA A 17 6.98 8.45 -3.36
C ALA A 17 7.82 7.23 -3.77
N LYS A 18 7.43 6.55 -4.85
CA LYS A 18 8.09 5.34 -5.35
C LYS A 18 8.27 5.41 -6.85
N ILE A 19 9.44 5.06 -7.34
CA ILE A 19 9.71 4.90 -8.77
C ILE A 19 10.18 3.47 -9.02
N VAL A 20 9.66 2.85 -10.08
CA VAL A 20 9.99 1.48 -10.50
C VAL A 20 10.32 1.50 -11.98
N ALA A 21 11.41 0.86 -12.36
CA ALA A 21 11.79 0.62 -13.75
C ALA A 21 11.79 -0.89 -14.05
N VAL A 22 11.20 -1.24 -15.20
CA VAL A 22 11.05 -2.63 -15.65
C VAL A 22 11.71 -2.86 -16.99
N ASP A 23 12.10 -4.09 -17.26
CA ASP A 23 12.57 -4.52 -18.59
C ASP A 23 11.40 -4.89 -19.53
N ARG A 24 11.73 -5.42 -20.73
CA ARG A 24 10.73 -5.89 -21.71
C ARG A 24 9.87 -7.05 -21.22
N ALA A 25 10.37 -7.87 -20.30
CA ALA A 25 9.61 -8.96 -19.73
C ALA A 25 8.63 -8.47 -18.63
N GLY A 26 8.72 -7.20 -18.24
CA GLY A 26 7.97 -6.61 -17.15
C GLY A 26 8.57 -6.92 -15.77
N GLU A 27 9.83 -7.36 -15.71
CA GLU A 27 10.51 -7.65 -14.46
C GLU A 27 11.11 -6.37 -13.86
N ILE A 28 10.98 -6.21 -12.54
CA ILE A 28 11.58 -5.07 -11.84
C ILE A 28 13.10 -5.19 -11.88
N ARG A 29 13.76 -4.20 -12.46
CA ARG A 29 15.23 -4.13 -12.56
C ARG A 29 15.83 -3.05 -11.66
N TRP A 30 15.05 -2.02 -11.37
CA TRP A 30 15.45 -0.96 -10.46
C TRP A 30 14.22 -0.33 -9.81
N TRP A 31 14.39 0.15 -8.57
CA TRP A 31 13.37 0.91 -7.88
C TRP A 31 14.02 1.82 -6.82
N HIS A 32 13.29 2.87 -6.45
CA HIS A 32 13.61 3.72 -5.32
C HIS A 32 12.33 4.10 -4.58
N LEU A 33 12.42 4.20 -3.25
CA LEU A 33 11.32 4.59 -2.37
C LEU A 33 11.84 5.59 -1.34
N GLU A 34 11.09 6.66 -1.14
CA GLU A 34 11.40 7.69 -0.15
C GLU A 34 10.12 8.33 0.41
N PRO A 35 10.19 9.04 1.56
CA PRO A 35 9.07 9.81 2.07
C PRO A 35 8.54 10.82 1.06
N ALA A 36 7.22 11.04 1.03
CA ALA A 36 6.61 12.05 0.17
C ALA A 36 6.95 13.46 0.68
N GLU A 37 7.21 14.39 -0.24
CA GLU A 37 7.52 15.77 0.07
C GLU A 37 6.36 16.72 -0.30
N PRO A 38 6.20 17.86 0.40
CA PRO A 38 5.16 18.83 0.06
C PRO A 38 5.29 19.42 -1.36
N ARG A 39 6.53 19.54 -1.86
CA ARG A 39 6.82 20.02 -3.21
C ARG A 39 7.03 18.84 -4.15
N VAL A 40 5.93 18.34 -4.72
CA VAL A 40 5.94 17.17 -5.59
C VAL A 40 6.81 17.39 -6.82
N GLU A 41 6.82 18.57 -7.45
CA GLU A 41 7.64 18.79 -8.65
C GLU A 41 9.15 18.65 -8.37
N ASP A 42 9.63 19.19 -7.25
CA ASP A 42 11.04 19.10 -6.85
C ASP A 42 11.44 17.64 -6.58
N GLN A 43 10.56 16.90 -5.88
CA GLN A 43 10.76 15.48 -5.61
C GLN A 43 10.75 14.65 -6.89
N VAL A 44 9.82 14.90 -7.82
CA VAL A 44 9.74 14.22 -9.11
C VAL A 44 11.05 14.41 -9.89
N ALA A 45 11.57 15.64 -9.96
CA ALA A 45 12.82 15.93 -10.66
C ALA A 45 14.00 15.13 -10.09
N ARG A 46 14.10 15.04 -8.76
CA ARG A 46 15.12 14.22 -8.08
C ARG A 46 14.96 12.73 -8.38
N LEU A 47 13.74 12.21 -8.31
CA LEU A 47 13.45 10.80 -8.59
C LEU A 47 13.77 10.42 -10.04
N THR A 48 13.48 11.31 -10.99
CA THR A 48 13.83 11.09 -12.40
C THR A 48 15.34 11.19 -12.66
N ASP A 49 16.06 12.06 -11.96
CA ASP A 49 17.54 12.11 -12.03
C ASP A 49 18.16 10.82 -11.47
N LEU A 50 17.62 10.31 -10.35
CA LEU A 50 18.06 9.02 -9.80
C LEU A 50 17.83 7.86 -10.78
N ALA A 51 16.66 7.82 -11.44
CA ALA A 51 16.38 6.84 -12.47
C ALA A 51 17.36 6.95 -13.66
N ALA A 52 17.66 8.17 -14.09
CA ALA A 52 18.64 8.41 -15.15
C ALA A 52 20.04 7.91 -14.80
N ARG A 53 20.50 8.15 -13.56
CA ARG A 53 21.77 7.62 -13.04
C ARG A 53 21.77 6.09 -12.94
N ALA A 54 20.60 5.47 -12.79
CA ALA A 54 20.43 4.02 -12.82
C ALA A 54 20.34 3.44 -14.25
N GLY A 55 20.47 4.28 -15.29
CA GLY A 55 20.47 3.86 -16.69
C GLY A 55 19.10 3.94 -17.40
N VAL A 56 18.11 4.60 -16.78
CA VAL A 56 16.83 4.89 -17.45
C VAL A 56 16.98 6.10 -18.36
N ASP A 57 16.89 5.92 -19.68
CA ASP A 57 16.75 7.04 -20.61
C ASP A 57 15.27 7.43 -20.74
N LEU A 58 14.83 8.42 -19.95
CA LEU A 58 13.45 8.92 -19.97
C LEU A 58 13.06 9.64 -21.27
N SER A 59 14.00 9.88 -22.20
CA SER A 59 13.65 10.39 -23.53
C SER A 59 13.09 9.30 -24.45
N THR A 60 13.42 8.04 -24.18
CA THR A 60 12.98 6.87 -24.95
C THR A 60 12.15 5.89 -24.11
N THR A 61 12.17 6.02 -22.79
CA THR A 61 11.44 5.17 -21.83
C THR A 61 10.18 5.89 -21.34
N PRO A 62 8.96 5.40 -21.63
CA PRO A 62 7.74 6.00 -21.13
C PRO A 62 7.65 5.89 -19.61
N LEU A 63 7.17 6.96 -19.00
CA LEU A 63 6.86 7.04 -17.57
C LEU A 63 5.36 7.22 -17.38
N VAL A 64 4.72 6.35 -16.59
CA VAL A 64 3.34 6.52 -16.14
C VAL A 64 3.33 6.96 -14.68
N ALA A 65 2.53 7.98 -14.36
CA ALA A 65 2.36 8.45 -12.99
C ALA A 65 1.04 7.99 -12.37
N THR A 66 1.09 7.65 -11.08
CA THR A 66 -0.05 7.25 -10.26
C THR A 66 0.05 7.83 -8.84
N GLY A 67 -0.93 7.51 -7.99
CA GLY A 67 -1.04 8.04 -6.63
C GLY A 67 -1.70 9.42 -6.56
N TYR A 68 -1.70 9.99 -5.36
CA TYR A 68 -2.31 11.27 -5.00
C TYR A 68 -1.74 12.44 -5.81
N GLY A 69 -0.40 12.49 -5.92
CA GLY A 69 0.34 13.55 -6.61
C GLY A 69 0.44 13.40 -8.12
N ARG A 70 -0.16 12.37 -8.74
CA ARG A 70 0.07 12.02 -10.16
C ARG A 70 -0.09 13.18 -11.15
N ASN A 71 -1.04 14.08 -10.90
CA ASN A 71 -1.33 15.21 -11.80
C ASN A 71 -0.26 16.31 -11.76
N LEU A 72 0.63 16.28 -10.77
CA LEU A 72 1.78 17.17 -10.64
C LEU A 72 3.03 16.61 -11.33
N VAL A 73 3.01 15.34 -11.76
CA VAL A 73 4.12 14.69 -12.48
C VAL A 73 4.06 15.05 -13.97
N LYS A 74 4.61 16.22 -14.33
CA LYS A 74 4.53 16.75 -15.71
C LYS A 74 5.35 15.97 -16.74
N VAL A 75 6.36 15.24 -16.30
CA VAL A 75 7.21 14.39 -17.17
C VAL A 75 6.54 13.07 -17.56
N ALA A 76 5.41 12.72 -16.94
CA ALA A 76 4.72 11.47 -17.24
C ALA A 76 4.06 11.51 -18.62
N ALA A 77 4.26 10.45 -19.41
CA ALA A 77 3.58 10.25 -20.69
C ALA A 77 2.05 10.07 -20.48
N ARG A 78 1.65 9.52 -19.34
CA ARG A 78 0.25 9.35 -18.96
C ARG A 78 0.09 9.32 -17.44
N THR A 79 -1.04 9.80 -16.95
CA THR A 79 -1.48 9.60 -15.56
C THR A 79 -2.56 8.53 -15.51
N VAL A 80 -2.46 7.64 -14.52
CA VAL A 80 -3.40 6.52 -14.32
C VAL A 80 -3.79 6.48 -12.85
N THR A 81 -5.02 6.05 -12.54
CA THR A 81 -5.46 5.96 -11.14
C THR A 81 -4.67 4.90 -10.39
N GLU A 82 -4.52 5.10 -9.08
CA GLU A 82 -3.89 4.11 -8.22
C GLU A 82 -4.70 2.82 -8.12
N ILE A 83 -6.02 2.88 -8.28
CA ILE A 83 -6.87 1.68 -8.36
C ILE A 83 -6.43 0.78 -9.53
N THR A 84 -6.29 1.35 -10.73
CA THR A 84 -5.85 0.60 -11.90
C THR A 84 -4.41 0.13 -11.75
N CYS A 85 -3.50 0.97 -11.26
CA CYS A 85 -2.09 0.61 -11.14
C CYS A 85 -1.89 -0.48 -10.08
N HIS A 86 -2.47 -0.34 -8.88
CA HIS A 86 -2.36 -1.37 -7.85
C HIS A 86 -2.96 -2.70 -8.30
N ALA A 87 -4.12 -2.68 -8.97
CA ALA A 87 -4.71 -3.90 -9.53
C ALA A 87 -3.81 -4.56 -10.58
N ARG A 88 -3.22 -3.76 -11.49
CA ARG A 88 -2.33 -4.28 -12.52
C ARG A 88 -1.04 -4.87 -11.94
N GLY A 89 -0.45 -4.19 -10.96
CA GLY A 89 0.77 -4.60 -10.28
C GLY A 89 0.56 -5.89 -9.50
N ILE A 90 -0.51 -5.99 -8.70
CA ILE A 90 -0.77 -7.18 -7.88
C ILE A 90 -1.09 -8.40 -8.73
N GLN A 91 -1.80 -8.22 -9.85
CA GLN A 91 -2.16 -9.31 -10.77
C GLN A 91 -0.93 -9.97 -11.40
N ARG A 92 0.16 -9.21 -11.58
CA ARG A 92 1.42 -9.76 -12.10
C ARG A 92 2.10 -10.71 -11.11
N GLU A 93 1.90 -10.49 -9.81
CA GLU A 93 2.42 -11.36 -8.76
C GLU A 93 1.46 -12.51 -8.43
N PHE A 94 0.16 -12.24 -8.39
CA PHE A 94 -0.87 -13.21 -8.03
C PHE A 94 -1.93 -13.32 -9.13
N ALA A 95 -1.87 -14.40 -9.92
CA ALA A 95 -2.88 -14.73 -10.91
C ALA A 95 -4.16 -15.29 -10.27
N GLY A 96 -5.30 -15.15 -10.96
CA GLY A 96 -6.58 -15.75 -10.55
C GLY A 96 -7.58 -14.82 -9.89
N GLY A 97 -7.24 -13.53 -9.73
CA GLY A 97 -8.11 -12.53 -9.13
C GLY A 97 -8.16 -12.61 -7.60
N GLY A 98 -9.07 -11.85 -6.99
CA GLY A 98 -9.20 -11.75 -5.54
C GLY A 98 -9.57 -10.34 -5.11
N VAL A 99 -9.50 -10.08 -3.81
CA VAL A 99 -9.69 -8.73 -3.27
C VAL A 99 -8.34 -8.21 -2.79
N LEU A 100 -7.81 -7.21 -3.49
CA LEU A 100 -6.64 -6.47 -3.05
C LEU A 100 -7.04 -5.48 -1.97
N VAL A 101 -6.43 -5.58 -0.80
CA VAL A 101 -6.46 -4.55 0.22
C VAL A 101 -5.09 -3.86 0.28
N ASP A 102 -5.07 -2.61 -0.16
CA ASP A 102 -3.92 -1.70 -0.10
C ASP A 102 -4.08 -0.79 1.11
N ILE A 103 -3.10 -0.81 2.02
CA ILE A 103 -3.16 0.00 3.24
C ILE A 103 -1.98 0.95 3.24
N GLY A 104 -2.26 2.18 2.80
CA GLY A 104 -1.33 3.29 2.78
C GLY A 104 -1.19 4.00 4.12
N GLY A 105 -0.49 5.14 4.09
CA GLY A 105 -0.30 5.97 5.28
C GLY A 105 -1.53 6.78 5.66
N GLN A 106 -2.26 7.35 4.69
CA GLN A 106 -3.44 8.19 4.95
C GLN A 106 -4.74 7.64 4.38
N ASP A 107 -4.67 6.62 3.55
CA ASP A 107 -5.82 5.98 2.94
C ASP A 107 -5.68 4.45 2.98
N SER A 108 -6.80 3.79 2.71
CA SER A 108 -6.89 2.34 2.53
C SER A 108 -7.86 2.05 1.40
N LYS A 109 -7.57 1.03 0.60
CA LYS A 109 -8.31 0.68 -0.60
C LYS A 109 -8.60 -0.79 -0.59
N VAL A 110 -9.78 -1.14 -1.04
CA VAL A 110 -10.20 -2.50 -1.26
C VAL A 110 -10.67 -2.58 -2.71
N ILE A 111 -10.04 -3.44 -3.50
CA ILE A 111 -10.22 -3.52 -4.95
C ILE A 111 -10.56 -4.97 -5.28
N TYR A 112 -11.76 -5.21 -5.81
CA TYR A 112 -12.14 -6.51 -6.32
C TYR A 112 -11.64 -6.66 -7.76
N ILE A 113 -10.81 -7.68 -7.98
CA ILE A 113 -10.16 -8.00 -9.24
C ILE A 113 -10.68 -9.36 -9.72
N ASN A 114 -11.23 -9.42 -10.93
CA ASN A 114 -11.68 -10.69 -11.50
C ASN A 114 -10.49 -11.58 -11.94
N PRO A 115 -10.73 -12.86 -12.28
CA PRO A 115 -9.65 -13.75 -12.73
C PRO A 115 -8.90 -13.28 -13.98
N GLN A 116 -9.49 -12.41 -14.79
CA GLN A 116 -8.88 -11.79 -15.97
C GLN A 116 -8.02 -10.57 -15.63
N GLY A 117 -8.01 -10.11 -14.38
CA GLY A 117 -7.25 -8.94 -13.92
C GLY A 117 -7.98 -7.61 -14.00
N ALA A 118 -9.24 -7.59 -14.41
CA ALA A 118 -10.01 -6.36 -14.47
C ALA A 118 -10.55 -5.98 -13.09
N VAL A 119 -10.52 -4.68 -12.80
CA VAL A 119 -11.18 -4.10 -11.61
C VAL A 119 -12.69 -4.18 -11.83
N VAL A 120 -13.38 -4.90 -10.95
CA VAL A 120 -14.85 -5.05 -10.98
C VAL A 120 -15.52 -4.02 -10.10
N ASP A 121 -14.98 -3.83 -8.89
CA ASP A 121 -15.49 -2.87 -7.92
C ASP A 121 -14.37 -2.42 -6.98
N PHE A 122 -14.54 -1.28 -6.31
CA PHE A 122 -13.59 -0.82 -5.31
C PHE A 122 -14.25 0.05 -4.23
N ALA A 123 -13.68 0.02 -3.04
CA ALA A 123 -13.99 0.91 -1.94
C ALA A 123 -12.71 1.57 -1.44
N MET A 124 -12.80 2.84 -1.04
CA MET A 124 -11.67 3.59 -0.51
C MET A 124 -12.08 4.36 0.74
N ASN A 125 -11.19 4.37 1.73
CA ASN A 125 -11.27 5.24 2.90
C ASN A 125 -10.08 6.19 2.85
N ASP A 126 -10.35 7.45 2.52
CA ASP A 126 -9.40 8.56 2.39
C ASP A 126 -9.70 9.72 3.38
N LYS A 127 -10.79 9.62 4.15
CA LYS A 127 -11.26 10.67 5.07
C LYS A 127 -10.93 10.38 6.53
N CYS A 128 -10.56 9.14 6.86
CA CYS A 128 -10.39 8.71 8.25
C CYS A 128 -9.10 7.92 8.47
N ALA A 129 -8.31 8.33 9.45
CA ALA A 129 -7.04 7.68 9.80
C ALA A 129 -7.22 6.26 10.39
N ALA A 130 -8.38 5.92 10.95
CA ALA A 130 -8.56 4.74 11.79
C ALA A 130 -8.40 3.37 11.07
N GLY A 131 -8.35 3.37 9.74
CA GLY A 131 -8.08 2.20 8.91
C GLY A 131 -6.74 2.24 8.16
N THR A 132 -5.81 3.11 8.56
CA THR A 132 -4.64 3.48 7.76
C THR A 132 -3.35 3.40 8.58
N GLY A 133 -2.19 3.50 7.92
CA GLY A 133 -0.88 3.55 8.57
C GLY A 133 -0.72 4.69 9.57
N ARG A 134 -1.39 5.83 9.36
CA ARG A 134 -1.38 6.98 10.28
C ARG A 134 -1.83 6.60 11.68
N PHE A 135 -2.80 5.69 11.80
CA PHE A 135 -3.24 5.22 13.11
C PHE A 135 -2.13 4.45 13.85
N LEU A 136 -1.39 3.61 13.14
CA LEU A 136 -0.27 2.86 13.69
C LEU A 136 0.92 3.77 14.00
N GLU A 137 1.24 4.72 13.11
CA GLU A 137 2.30 5.72 13.30
C GLU A 137 2.08 6.57 14.56
N ASN A 138 0.87 7.13 14.72
CA ASN A 138 0.54 7.93 15.88
C ASN A 138 0.60 7.11 17.17
N THR A 139 0.10 5.87 17.12
CA THR A 139 0.13 4.95 18.26
C THR A 139 1.56 4.63 18.67
N ALA A 140 2.42 4.25 17.71
CA ALA A 140 3.83 4.00 17.93
C ALA A 140 4.52 5.20 18.61
N ALA A 141 4.31 6.40 18.05
CA ALA A 141 4.87 7.63 18.58
C ALA A 141 4.41 7.92 20.02
N ARG A 142 3.11 7.80 20.31
CA ARG A 142 2.57 8.03 21.66
C ARG A 142 3.07 7.03 22.70
N LEU A 143 3.32 5.79 22.28
CA LEU A 143 3.79 4.72 23.17
C LEU A 143 5.32 4.70 23.30
N GLY A 144 6.05 5.50 22.51
CA GLY A 144 7.51 5.46 22.47
C GLY A 144 8.06 4.14 21.92
N VAL A 145 7.28 3.47 21.05
CA VAL A 145 7.64 2.17 20.44
C VAL A 145 8.00 2.40 18.97
N ALA A 146 8.97 1.66 18.45
CA ALA A 146 9.28 1.69 17.03
C ALA A 146 8.10 1.16 16.19
N LEU A 147 7.76 1.86 15.10
CA LEU A 147 6.64 1.45 14.22
C LEU A 147 6.80 0.00 13.72
N ASP A 148 8.02 -0.38 13.33
CA ASP A 148 8.34 -1.72 12.83
C ASP A 148 8.21 -2.80 13.93
N ASP A 149 8.21 -2.43 15.21
CA ASP A 149 8.06 -3.36 16.33
C ASP A 149 6.60 -3.63 16.71
N LEU A 150 5.65 -2.76 16.30
CA LEU A 150 4.23 -2.89 16.65
C LEU A 150 3.67 -4.27 16.29
N GLY A 151 3.97 -4.76 15.08
CA GLY A 151 3.49 -6.06 14.63
C GLY A 151 3.99 -7.22 15.48
N ARG A 152 5.28 -7.19 15.85
CA ARG A 152 5.89 -8.22 16.71
C ARG A 152 5.26 -8.22 18.11
N LEU A 153 5.10 -7.04 18.70
CA LEU A 153 4.49 -6.89 20.03
C LEU A 153 3.03 -7.36 20.03
N THR A 154 2.24 -6.97 19.03
CA THR A 154 0.86 -7.44 18.86
C THR A 154 0.75 -8.97 18.80
N LEU A 155 1.67 -9.63 18.09
CA LEU A 155 1.64 -11.08 17.93
C LEU A 155 2.22 -11.86 19.13
N SER A 156 2.90 -11.18 20.05
CA SER A 156 3.44 -11.82 21.26
C SER A 156 2.36 -12.13 22.33
N SER A 157 1.13 -11.65 22.12
CA SER A 157 -0.03 -11.96 22.96
C SER A 157 -1.17 -12.57 22.15
N ARG A 158 -1.87 -13.55 22.75
CA ARG A 158 -3.18 -14.03 22.27
C ARG A 158 -4.35 -13.34 22.98
N GLU A 159 -4.09 -12.76 24.15
CA GLU A 159 -5.08 -11.93 24.86
C GLU A 159 -5.28 -10.61 24.11
N GLU A 160 -6.51 -10.12 24.11
CA GLU A 160 -6.93 -8.88 23.46
C GLU A 160 -7.68 -8.02 24.48
N VAL A 161 -7.26 -6.76 24.64
CA VAL A 161 -8.04 -5.75 25.37
C VAL A 161 -8.81 -4.95 24.33
N PRO A 162 -10.16 -5.00 24.30
CA PRO A 162 -10.94 -4.36 23.26
C PRO A 162 -10.80 -2.84 23.30
N ILE A 163 -10.57 -2.24 22.13
CA ILE A 163 -10.63 -0.78 21.94
C ILE A 163 -12.01 -0.44 21.40
N THR A 164 -12.77 0.31 22.19
CA THR A 164 -14.17 0.67 21.90
C THR A 164 -14.30 1.90 21.02
N SER A 165 -13.30 2.79 21.06
CA SER A 165 -13.30 4.03 20.30
C SER A 165 -13.12 3.81 18.81
N THR A 166 -13.99 4.46 18.02
CA THR A 166 -13.91 4.41 16.55
C THR A 166 -13.01 5.50 15.98
N CYS A 167 -12.93 6.68 16.59
CA CYS A 167 -12.04 7.75 16.14
C CYS A 167 -10.59 7.47 16.59
N THR A 168 -9.61 7.64 15.69
CA THR A 168 -8.18 7.49 15.97
C THR A 168 -7.75 8.27 17.21
N VAL A 169 -8.18 9.53 17.34
CA VAL A 169 -7.82 10.40 18.48
C VAL A 169 -8.33 9.85 19.81
N PHE A 170 -9.55 9.32 19.83
CA PHE A 170 -10.13 8.73 21.05
C PHE A 170 -9.56 7.35 21.34
N ALA A 171 -9.31 6.53 20.31
CA ALA A 171 -8.64 5.24 20.46
C ALA A 171 -7.23 5.38 21.04
N GLU A 172 -6.47 6.39 20.59
CA GLU A 172 -5.16 6.72 21.16
C GLU A 172 -5.27 7.08 22.65
N SER A 173 -6.33 7.80 23.04
CA SER A 173 -6.54 8.22 24.43
C SER A 173 -6.99 7.05 25.32
N GLU A 174 -7.82 6.17 24.77
CA GLU A 174 -8.26 4.91 25.41
C GLU A 174 -7.06 3.99 25.66
N VAL A 175 -6.17 3.82 24.67
CA VAL A 175 -4.93 3.03 24.82
C VAL A 175 -4.09 3.54 25.99
N ILE A 176 -3.82 4.85 26.07
CA ILE A 176 -3.04 5.43 27.17
C ILE A 176 -3.73 5.19 28.52
N SER A 177 -5.05 5.33 28.56
CA SER A 177 -5.84 5.12 29.79
C SER A 177 -5.75 3.67 30.27
N LEU A 178 -5.85 2.69 29.35
CA LEU A 178 -5.73 1.26 29.67
C LEU A 178 -4.34 0.92 30.24
N LEU A 179 -3.28 1.47 29.64
CA LEU A 179 -1.92 1.26 30.13
C LEU A 179 -1.70 1.90 31.51
N ALA A 180 -2.25 3.10 31.73
CA ALA A 180 -2.19 3.77 33.04
C ALA A 180 -2.94 3.00 34.13
N GLN A 181 -3.97 2.22 33.76
CA GLN A 181 -4.69 1.31 34.65
C GLN A 181 -3.98 -0.03 34.88
N GLY A 182 -2.78 -0.21 34.31
CA GLY A 182 -1.97 -1.41 34.49
C GLY A 182 -2.22 -2.53 33.47
N ALA A 183 -2.95 -2.26 32.39
CA ALA A 183 -3.05 -3.22 31.29
C ALA A 183 -1.68 -3.46 30.66
N ARG A 184 -1.39 -4.71 30.30
CA ARG A 184 -0.17 -5.05 29.56
C ARG A 184 -0.22 -4.44 28.16
N LEU A 185 0.94 -4.08 27.62
CA LEU A 185 1.06 -3.42 26.32
C LEU A 185 0.57 -4.30 25.17
N GLU A 186 0.95 -5.58 25.17
CA GLU A 186 0.73 -6.49 24.05
C GLU A 186 -0.77 -6.77 23.81
N PRO A 187 -1.60 -7.07 24.84
CA PRO A 187 -3.05 -7.19 24.66
C PRO A 187 -3.74 -5.91 24.17
N VAL A 188 -3.28 -4.74 24.62
CA VAL A 188 -3.81 -3.44 24.19
C VAL A 188 -3.47 -3.19 22.71
N LEU A 189 -2.23 -3.48 22.29
CA LEU A 189 -1.83 -3.39 20.89
C LEU A 189 -2.61 -4.36 20.00
N ARG A 190 -2.91 -5.57 20.48
CA ARG A 190 -3.76 -6.52 19.76
C ARG A 190 -5.18 -5.99 19.55
N GLY A 191 -5.79 -5.39 20.56
CA GLY A 191 -7.10 -4.76 20.42
C GLY A 191 -7.11 -3.57 19.46
N LEU A 192 -6.04 -2.78 19.47
CA LEU A 192 -5.86 -1.68 18.54
C LEU A 192 -5.77 -2.18 17.08
N HIS A 193 -4.96 -3.20 16.82
CA HIS A 193 -4.87 -3.80 15.49
C HIS A 193 -6.20 -4.44 15.07
N ARG A 194 -6.93 -5.07 16.01
CA ARG A 194 -8.28 -5.59 15.74
C ARG A 194 -9.23 -4.48 15.31
N SER A 195 -9.20 -3.30 15.94
CA SER A 195 -10.01 -2.14 15.55
C SER A 195 -9.71 -1.66 14.13
N LEU A 196 -8.44 -1.67 13.72
CA LEU A 196 -8.03 -1.36 12.34
C LEU A 196 -8.57 -2.43 11.37
N VAL A 197 -8.34 -3.71 11.68
CA VAL A 197 -8.74 -4.84 10.83
C VAL A 197 -10.25 -4.95 10.63
N ARG A 198 -11.06 -4.71 11.67
CA ARG A 198 -12.52 -4.73 11.57
C ARG A 198 -13.05 -3.72 10.54
N ARG A 199 -12.39 -2.57 10.37
CA ARG A 199 -12.76 -1.57 9.35
C ARG A 199 -12.43 -2.04 7.96
N LEU A 200 -11.23 -2.60 7.78
CA LEU A 200 -10.83 -3.20 6.52
C LEU A 200 -11.79 -4.34 6.14
N ALA A 201 -12.16 -5.19 7.08
CA ALA A 201 -13.14 -6.25 6.87
C ALA A 201 -14.52 -5.71 6.46
N ALA A 202 -14.95 -4.57 7.00
CA ALA A 202 -16.19 -3.91 6.56
C ALA A 202 -16.10 -3.42 5.11
N MET A 203 -14.97 -2.83 4.70
CA MET A 203 -14.74 -2.43 3.31
C MET A 203 -14.61 -3.63 2.35
N ILE A 204 -13.99 -4.72 2.79
CA ILE A 204 -13.95 -5.99 2.05
C ILE A 204 -15.37 -6.50 1.80
N ARG A 205 -16.23 -6.49 2.82
CA ARG A 205 -17.63 -6.90 2.66
C ARG A 205 -18.42 -6.00 1.70
N SER A 206 -18.09 -4.71 1.57
CA SER A 206 -18.84 -3.80 0.69
C SER A 206 -18.56 -4.00 -0.79
N VAL A 207 -17.37 -4.50 -1.17
CA VAL A 207 -17.03 -4.77 -2.58
C VAL A 207 -17.32 -6.22 -3.01
N GLY A 208 -17.52 -7.12 -2.04
CA GLY A 208 -17.79 -8.54 -2.26
C GLY A 208 -16.86 -9.44 -1.45
N ALA A 209 -17.45 -10.40 -0.73
CA ALA A 209 -16.69 -11.39 0.04
C ALA A 209 -16.01 -12.41 -0.90
N THR A 210 -14.72 -12.65 -0.67
CA THR A 210 -13.93 -13.66 -1.41
C THR A 210 -13.09 -14.48 -0.44
N SER A 211 -12.66 -15.67 -0.87
CA SER A 211 -11.78 -16.57 -0.13
C SER A 211 -10.29 -16.21 -0.23
N SER A 212 -9.93 -15.26 -1.11
CA SER A 212 -8.55 -14.85 -1.35
C SER A 212 -8.36 -13.34 -1.22
N LEU A 213 -7.61 -12.93 -0.20
CA LEU A 213 -7.21 -11.55 0.05
C LEU A 213 -5.75 -11.35 -0.36
N LEU A 214 -5.50 -10.29 -1.13
CA LEU A 214 -4.15 -9.86 -1.52
C LEU A 214 -3.83 -8.60 -0.72
N LEU A 215 -2.64 -8.50 -0.11
CA LEU A 215 -2.28 -7.39 0.77
C LEU A 215 -1.10 -6.60 0.20
N SER A 216 -1.26 -5.29 0.11
CA SER A 216 -0.21 -4.34 -0.32
C SER A 216 -0.22 -3.05 0.52
N GLY A 217 0.68 -2.12 0.21
CA GLY A 217 0.87 -0.88 0.95
C GLY A 217 1.89 -1.00 2.09
N GLY A 218 2.20 0.12 2.74
CA GLY A 218 3.22 0.18 3.80
C GLY A 218 2.85 -0.66 5.03
N VAL A 219 1.57 -0.67 5.38
CA VAL A 219 1.08 -1.40 6.54
C VAL A 219 1.12 -2.92 6.34
N ALA A 220 1.20 -3.41 5.09
CA ALA A 220 1.36 -4.84 4.81
C ALA A 220 2.67 -5.43 5.38
N ARG A 221 3.68 -4.60 5.68
CA ARG A 221 4.90 -5.02 6.40
C ARG A 221 4.61 -5.46 7.84
N ASN A 222 3.53 -4.96 8.44
CA ASN A 222 3.08 -5.35 9.76
C ASN A 222 2.34 -6.71 9.66
N ARG A 223 3.06 -7.78 9.96
CA ARG A 223 2.54 -9.17 9.90
C ARG A 223 1.30 -9.39 10.77
N ALA A 224 1.10 -8.60 11.83
CA ALA A 224 -0.09 -8.71 12.65
C ALA A 224 -1.35 -8.36 11.87
N VAL A 225 -1.29 -7.41 10.93
CA VAL A 225 -2.43 -7.01 10.11
C VAL A 225 -2.88 -8.16 9.20
N ALA A 226 -1.94 -8.84 8.55
CA ALA A 226 -2.25 -10.00 7.72
C ALA A 226 -2.90 -11.12 8.56
N GLN A 227 -2.27 -11.52 9.68
CA GLN A 227 -2.79 -12.59 10.52
C GLN A 227 -4.18 -12.25 11.11
N LEU A 228 -4.36 -11.03 11.59
CA LEU A 228 -5.64 -10.60 12.16
C LEU A 228 -6.73 -10.47 11.09
N LEU A 229 -6.38 -10.11 9.85
CA LEU A 229 -7.31 -10.15 8.71
C LEU A 229 -7.77 -11.57 8.41
N GLU A 230 -6.87 -12.55 8.42
CA GLU A 230 -7.23 -13.97 8.26
C GLU A 230 -8.18 -14.41 9.39
N GLU A 231 -7.87 -14.05 10.64
CA GLU A 231 -8.72 -14.34 11.80
C GLU A 231 -10.12 -13.69 11.69
N GLU A 232 -10.20 -12.44 11.22
CA GLU A 232 -11.45 -11.67 11.14
C GLU A 232 -12.33 -12.08 9.95
N THR A 233 -11.73 -12.47 8.83
CA THR A 233 -12.45 -12.75 7.58
C THR A 233 -12.60 -14.23 7.27
N GLY A 234 -11.76 -15.09 7.85
CA GLY A 234 -11.64 -16.50 7.49
C GLY A 234 -11.03 -16.75 6.10
N ALA A 235 -10.65 -15.69 5.38
CA ALA A 235 -10.02 -15.78 4.07
C ALA A 235 -8.50 -15.93 4.20
N ARG A 236 -7.87 -16.57 3.20
CA ARG A 236 -6.41 -16.65 3.14
C ARG A 236 -5.85 -15.29 2.70
N VAL A 237 -4.84 -14.79 3.40
CA VAL A 237 -4.17 -13.53 3.05
C VAL A 237 -2.81 -13.82 2.40
N GLN A 238 -2.60 -13.28 1.20
CA GLN A 238 -1.32 -13.31 0.47
C GLN A 238 -0.73 -11.91 0.45
N VAL A 239 0.46 -11.75 1.03
CA VAL A 239 1.17 -10.48 1.07
C VAL A 239 2.12 -10.40 -0.13
N SER A 240 2.08 -9.29 -0.87
CA SER A 240 3.03 -9.03 -1.95
C SER A 240 4.48 -9.04 -1.44
N ALA A 241 5.42 -9.55 -2.25
CA ALA A 241 6.85 -9.54 -1.98
C ALA A 241 7.41 -8.10 -1.87
N HIS A 242 6.81 -7.16 -2.60
CA HIS A 242 7.18 -5.75 -2.60
C HIS A 242 5.93 -4.87 -2.37
N PRO A 243 5.32 -4.94 -1.17
CA PRO A 243 3.97 -4.44 -0.97
C PRO A 243 3.86 -2.93 -1.15
N GLN A 244 4.92 -2.18 -0.87
CA GLN A 244 4.96 -0.72 -1.07
C GLN A 244 5.19 -0.29 -2.52
N LEU A 245 5.63 -1.20 -3.39
CA LEU A 245 5.97 -0.88 -4.78
C LEU A 245 4.84 -1.24 -5.75
N VAL A 246 3.79 -1.95 -5.31
CA VAL A 246 2.73 -2.48 -6.18
C VAL A 246 2.11 -1.42 -7.09
N GLY A 247 1.84 -0.22 -6.56
CA GLY A 247 1.30 0.90 -7.34
C GLY A 247 2.26 1.39 -8.43
N ALA A 248 3.51 1.70 -8.07
CA ALA A 248 4.54 2.11 -9.03
C ALA A 248 4.86 1.01 -10.04
N TYR A 249 4.87 -0.25 -9.61
CA TYR A 249 5.08 -1.39 -10.49
C TYR A 249 3.96 -1.53 -11.51
N GLY A 250 2.71 -1.45 -11.08
CA GLY A 250 1.58 -1.47 -12.01
C GLY A 250 1.58 -0.29 -12.99
N ALA A 251 2.01 0.89 -12.56
CA ALA A 251 2.24 2.02 -13.45
C ALA A 251 3.32 1.71 -14.50
N ALA A 252 4.44 1.09 -14.09
CA ALA A 252 5.50 0.69 -15.01
C ALA A 252 5.02 -0.37 -16.03
N LEU A 253 4.17 -1.31 -15.61
CA LEU A 253 3.57 -2.29 -16.51
C LEU A 253 2.62 -1.64 -17.52
N VAL A 254 1.82 -0.66 -17.09
CA VAL A 254 0.95 0.11 -18.00
C VAL A 254 1.80 0.91 -19.00
N ALA A 255 2.91 1.50 -18.55
CA ALA A 255 3.85 2.20 -19.43
C ALA A 255 4.48 1.25 -20.48
N LEU A 256 4.78 0.02 -20.10
CA LEU A 256 5.31 -1.01 -21.01
C LEU A 256 4.28 -1.40 -22.08
N GLU A 257 3.02 -1.60 -21.68
CA GLU A 257 1.92 -1.94 -22.59
C GLU A 257 1.61 -0.84 -23.60
N MET A 258 1.85 0.43 -23.25
CA MET A 258 1.70 1.55 -24.17
C MET A 258 2.68 1.49 -25.35
N GLN A 259 3.86 0.89 -25.18
CA GLN A 259 4.82 0.74 -26.28
C GLN A 259 4.36 -0.31 -27.30
N THR A 260 3.77 -1.41 -26.82
CA THR A 260 3.31 -2.53 -27.66
C THR A 260 2.07 -2.19 -28.50
N GLN A 261 1.34 -1.11 -28.17
CA GLN A 261 0.16 -0.66 -28.92
C GLN A 261 0.48 0.33 -30.05
N VAL A 262 1.74 0.77 -30.16
CA VAL A 262 2.20 1.76 -31.16
C VAL A 262 2.94 1.09 -32.32
N GLU A 263 3.27 -0.20 -32.22
CA GLU A 263 3.79 -1.06 -33.29
C GLU A 263 2.66 -1.81 -34.02
#